data_AF-A0A0E2LRX8-F1
#
_entry.id   AF-A0A0E2LRX8-F1
#
_cell.length_a   1.000
_cell.length_b   1.000
_cell.length_c   1.000
_cell.angle_alpha   90.00
_cell.angle_beta   90.00
_cell.angle_gamma   90.00
#
_symmetry.space_group_name_H-M   'P 1'
#
loop_
_entity.id
_entity.type
_entity.pdbx_description
1 polymer ?
#
loop_
_entity_poly.entity_id
_entity_poly.type
_entity_poly.pdbx_seq_one_letter_code
_entity_poly.pdbx_strand_id
1 'polypeptide(L)'
;LKRILRDDYIASQRYFRQHRYAKERTKSNSTERYHNLNFVRQHGIIGEVIALHIKLILRSKRLRSTFIFSFLFILYGLLFYRESNADTMTAYAIIANIIVSSLMLMQQQFVIRWDCAFFDGLMAQAITSRTYIRSHYIILMILNATSFILSTPYFLMGEEIVYLHISLFLWNSGIGTIFILLMACFNKGYIEVMSRSVMNQQGTSMVNILIALPTMMVAPVLLVVLKWLTDTRTAEITIGLIGLIVLMMHKPLLNFCTRVFSRQKHALAESFRERK
;
A
#
# COMPACT_ATOMS: atom_id res chain seq x y z
N LEU A 1 32.96 15.42 -46.47
CA LEU A 1 32.28 14.34 -45.70
C LEU A 1 33.00 13.92 -44.42
N LYS A 2 34.26 13.41 -44.46
CA LYS A 2 34.97 12.91 -43.25
C LYS A 2 35.13 13.95 -42.11
N ARG A 3 35.24 15.24 -42.44
CA ARG A 3 35.37 16.32 -41.45
C ARG A 3 34.06 16.57 -40.69
N ILE A 4 32.94 16.60 -41.42
CA ILE A 4 31.59 16.79 -40.86
C ILE A 4 31.22 15.65 -39.90
N LEU A 5 31.49 14.40 -40.27
CA LEU A 5 31.25 13.24 -39.41
C LEU A 5 32.11 13.24 -38.14
N ARG A 6 33.31 13.81 -38.20
CA ARG A 6 34.22 13.93 -37.05
C ARG A 6 33.72 15.00 -36.09
N ASP A 7 33.24 16.12 -36.63
CA ASP A 7 32.73 17.24 -35.85
C ASP A 7 31.42 16.86 -35.13
N ASP A 8 30.52 16.12 -35.81
CA ASP A 8 29.30 15.56 -35.20
C ASP A 8 29.61 14.52 -34.10
N TYR A 9 30.60 13.66 -34.32
CA TYR A 9 31.04 12.68 -33.31
C TYR A 9 31.58 13.38 -32.05
N ILE A 10 32.37 14.44 -32.22
CA ILE A 10 32.93 15.21 -31.10
C ILE A 10 31.83 15.99 -30.37
N ALA A 11 30.86 16.56 -31.09
CA ALA A 11 29.71 17.24 -30.52
C ALA A 11 28.83 16.28 -29.70
N SER A 12 28.53 15.11 -30.26
CA SER A 12 27.86 13.99 -29.59
C SER A 12 28.60 13.57 -28.32
N GLN A 13 29.92 13.36 -28.40
CA GLN A 13 30.72 12.91 -27.26
C GLN A 13 30.81 13.98 -26.15
N ARG A 14 30.85 15.28 -26.51
CA ARG A 14 30.76 16.39 -25.55
C ARG A 14 29.38 16.45 -24.89
N TYR A 15 28.31 16.28 -25.67
CA TYR A 15 26.95 16.23 -25.15
C TYR A 15 26.80 15.08 -24.14
N PHE A 16 27.23 13.87 -24.48
CA PHE A 16 27.18 12.73 -23.57
C PHE A 16 28.06 12.93 -22.33
N ARG A 17 29.27 13.52 -22.45
CA ARG A 17 30.12 13.81 -21.29
C ARG A 17 29.47 14.82 -20.34
N GLN A 18 28.94 15.94 -20.85
CA GLN A 18 28.28 16.97 -20.03
C GLN A 18 27.04 16.43 -19.30
N HIS A 19 26.27 15.55 -19.94
CA HIS A 19 25.09 14.92 -19.33
C HIS A 19 25.41 13.70 -18.46
N ARG A 20 26.61 13.10 -18.59
CA ARG A 20 27.11 12.06 -17.66
C ARG A 20 27.41 12.63 -16.28
N TYR A 21 27.95 13.86 -16.22
CA TYR A 21 28.24 14.57 -14.96
C TYR A 21 26.99 15.02 -14.20
N ALA A 22 25.83 15.16 -14.86
CA ALA A 22 24.56 15.42 -14.16
C ALA A 22 24.16 14.24 -13.24
N LYS A 23 24.55 13.01 -13.61
CA LYS A 23 24.37 11.78 -12.82
C LYS A 23 25.35 11.68 -11.63
N GLU A 24 26.49 12.38 -11.70
CA GLU A 24 27.49 12.44 -10.62
C GLU A 24 27.27 13.63 -9.67
N ARG A 25 26.77 14.79 -10.16
CA ARG A 25 26.38 15.91 -9.27
C ARG A 25 25.20 15.59 -8.36
N THR A 26 24.29 14.68 -8.76
CA THR A 26 23.25 14.18 -7.85
C THR A 26 23.82 13.32 -6.71
N LYS A 27 25.00 12.73 -6.89
CA LYS A 27 25.70 11.94 -5.86
C LYS A 27 26.37 12.81 -4.78
N SER A 28 26.66 14.09 -5.03
CA SER A 28 27.53 14.86 -4.13
C SER A 28 26.81 15.71 -3.05
N ASN A 29 25.55 16.10 -3.23
CA ASN A 29 24.87 17.01 -2.28
C ASN A 29 23.63 16.41 -1.60
N SER A 30 23.37 15.11 -1.77
CA SER A 30 22.24 14.42 -1.13
C SER A 30 22.68 13.28 -0.20
N THR A 31 23.98 13.06 -0.04
CA THR A 31 24.56 11.88 0.60
C THR A 31 24.55 11.91 2.13
N GLU A 32 24.41 13.07 2.78
CA GLU A 32 24.48 13.12 4.25
C GLU A 32 23.17 12.79 4.98
N ARG A 33 22.01 12.79 4.32
CA ARG A 33 20.71 12.55 5.00
C ARG A 33 20.03 11.21 4.69
N TYR A 34 20.55 10.42 3.75
CA TYR A 34 19.90 9.18 3.28
C TYR A 34 20.74 7.89 3.49
N HIS A 35 21.79 7.95 4.31
CA HIS A 35 22.68 6.82 4.58
C HIS A 35 22.01 5.64 5.34
N ASN A 36 20.80 5.84 5.91
CA ASN A 36 20.16 4.87 6.80
C ASN A 36 19.28 3.80 6.14
N LEU A 37 19.18 3.72 4.81
CA LEU A 37 18.35 2.70 4.13
C LEU A 37 19.13 1.54 3.49
N ASN A 38 20.44 1.43 3.76
CA ASN A 38 21.25 0.31 3.25
C ASN A 38 20.70 -1.06 3.70
N PHE A 39 20.12 -1.14 4.91
CA PHE A 39 19.46 -2.35 5.42
C PHE A 39 18.24 -2.81 4.58
N VAL A 40 17.56 -1.89 3.90
CA VAL A 40 16.43 -2.26 3.03
C VAL A 40 16.95 -2.66 1.66
N ARG A 41 17.97 -1.96 1.13
CA ARG A 41 18.53 -2.20 -0.21
C ARG A 41 19.31 -3.51 -0.35
N GLN A 42 19.76 -4.11 0.75
CA GLN A 42 20.42 -5.42 0.72
C GLN A 42 19.50 -6.57 0.27
N HIS A 43 18.18 -6.38 0.26
CA HIS A 43 17.19 -7.38 -0.17
C HIS A 43 16.94 -7.38 -1.70
N GLY A 44 17.92 -6.92 -2.48
CA GLY A 44 17.84 -6.85 -3.95
C GLY A 44 16.80 -5.84 -4.46
N ILE A 45 16.25 -6.09 -5.65
CA ILE A 45 15.36 -5.16 -6.36
C ILE A 45 14.09 -4.84 -5.54
N ILE A 46 13.55 -5.81 -4.80
CA ILE A 46 12.37 -5.62 -3.94
C ILE A 46 12.66 -4.60 -2.84
N GLY A 47 13.82 -4.72 -2.20
CA GLY A 47 14.26 -3.79 -1.16
C GLY A 47 14.48 -2.37 -1.69
N GLU A 48 14.99 -2.24 -2.92
CA GLU A 48 15.15 -0.94 -3.56
C GLU A 48 13.81 -0.25 -3.85
N VAL A 49 12.82 -1.01 -4.33
CA VAL A 49 11.44 -0.51 -4.52
C VAL A 49 10.83 -0.09 -3.17
N ILE A 50 10.96 -0.89 -2.12
CA ILE A 50 10.45 -0.53 -0.78
C ILE A 50 11.14 0.73 -0.25
N ALA A 51 12.47 0.86 -0.41
CA ALA A 51 13.20 2.04 0.00
C ALA A 51 12.76 3.30 -0.77
N LEU A 52 12.42 3.16 -2.05
CA LEU A 52 11.82 4.24 -2.84
C LEU A 52 10.48 4.68 -2.26
N HIS A 53 9.62 3.73 -1.89
CA HIS A 53 8.30 4.02 -1.33
C HIS A 53 8.41 4.71 0.03
N ILE A 54 9.31 4.25 0.91
CA ILE A 54 9.58 4.91 2.19
C ILE A 54 10.03 6.36 1.96
N LYS A 55 10.92 6.61 1.00
CA LYS A 55 11.35 7.97 0.65
C LYS A 55 10.20 8.83 0.12
N LEU A 56 9.29 8.26 -0.67
CA LEU A 56 8.11 8.96 -1.18
C LEU A 56 7.15 9.35 -0.05
N ILE A 57 6.90 8.43 0.89
CA ILE A 57 6.09 8.69 2.09
C ILE A 57 6.69 9.83 2.91
N LEU A 58 8.01 9.78 3.16
CA LEU A 58 8.70 10.80 3.93
C LEU A 58 8.74 12.14 3.21
N ARG A 59 8.81 12.18 1.88
CA ARG A 59 8.94 13.44 1.13
C ARG A 59 7.60 14.12 0.82
N SER A 60 6.51 13.37 0.75
CA SER A 60 5.19 13.93 0.41
C SER A 60 4.37 14.31 1.65
N LYS A 61 3.79 15.52 1.63
CA LYS A 61 2.88 15.96 2.70
C LYS A 61 1.59 15.13 2.72
N ARG A 62 1.06 14.76 1.54
CA ARG A 62 -0.18 13.99 1.40
C ARG A 62 -0.08 12.61 2.06
N LEU A 63 0.94 11.82 1.71
CA LEU A 63 1.11 10.48 2.30
C LEU A 63 1.38 10.57 3.80
N ARG A 64 2.25 11.49 4.23
CA ARG A 64 2.51 11.72 5.65
C ARG A 64 1.24 12.07 6.42
N SER A 65 0.39 12.93 5.86
CA SER A 65 -0.89 13.28 6.47
C SER A 65 -1.79 12.05 6.61
N THR A 66 -1.88 11.21 5.57
CA THR A 66 -2.65 9.95 5.63
C THR A 66 -2.11 8.99 6.70
N PHE A 67 -0.78 8.89 6.88
CA PHE A 67 -0.19 8.12 7.98
C PHE A 67 -0.59 8.66 9.35
N ILE A 68 -0.54 9.98 9.54
CA ILE A 68 -0.96 10.63 10.79
C ILE A 68 -2.45 10.39 11.05
N PHE A 69 -3.31 10.56 10.03
CA PHE A 69 -4.73 10.27 10.16
C PHE A 69 -5.00 8.81 10.50
N SER A 70 -4.26 7.87 9.90
CA SER A 70 -4.39 6.45 10.23
C SER A 70 -4.06 6.20 11.70
N PHE A 71 -3.00 6.81 12.22
CA PHE A 71 -2.63 6.73 13.62
C PHE A 71 -3.69 7.35 14.55
N LEU A 72 -4.27 8.49 14.18
CA LEU A 72 -5.39 9.09 14.90
C LEU A 72 -6.63 8.19 14.90
N PHE A 73 -6.92 7.50 13.80
CA PHE A 73 -8.00 6.51 13.72
C PHE A 73 -7.77 5.32 14.66
N ILE A 74 -6.52 4.87 14.80
CA ILE A 74 -6.18 3.86 15.81
C ILE A 74 -6.52 4.41 17.19
N LEU A 75 -6.10 5.63 17.56
CA LEU A 75 -6.39 6.21 18.88
C LEU A 75 -7.88 6.47 19.12
N TYR A 76 -8.65 6.80 18.08
CA TYR A 76 -10.09 7.02 18.17
C TYR A 76 -10.83 5.79 18.71
N GLY A 77 -10.30 4.59 18.48
CA GLY A 77 -10.82 3.35 19.07
C GLY A 77 -10.95 3.36 20.59
N LEU A 78 -10.05 4.06 21.32
CA LEU A 78 -10.05 4.13 22.78
C LEU A 78 -11.34 4.76 23.32
N LEU A 79 -11.87 5.75 22.60
CA LEU A 79 -13.13 6.40 22.97
C LEU A 79 -14.30 5.45 22.75
N PHE A 80 -14.28 4.71 21.64
CA PHE A 80 -15.35 3.79 21.27
C PHE A 80 -15.43 2.56 22.19
N TYR A 81 -14.29 1.93 22.51
CA TYR A 81 -14.28 0.78 23.43
C TYR A 81 -14.69 1.16 24.86
N ARG A 82 -14.63 2.45 25.24
CA ARG A 82 -15.02 2.93 26.57
C ARG A 82 -16.49 3.27 26.67
N GLU A 83 -17.13 3.69 25.59
CA GLU A 83 -18.59 3.82 25.56
C GLU A 83 -19.24 2.44 25.38
N SER A 84 -19.71 1.89 26.49
CA SER A 84 -20.47 0.63 26.59
C SER A 84 -21.77 0.58 25.76
N ASN A 85 -22.10 1.65 25.02
CA ASN A 85 -23.33 1.78 24.23
C ASN A 85 -23.20 1.18 22.82
N ALA A 86 -22.30 0.22 22.62
CA ALA A 86 -22.20 -0.53 21.37
C ALA A 86 -23.35 -1.56 21.28
N ASP A 87 -24.60 -1.09 21.30
CA ASP A 87 -25.82 -1.92 21.21
C ASP A 87 -25.92 -2.72 19.90
N THR A 88 -25.03 -2.47 18.94
CA THR A 88 -24.90 -3.25 17.70
C THR A 88 -23.52 -3.88 17.57
N MET A 89 -23.45 -5.20 17.81
CA MET A 89 -22.27 -6.05 17.59
C MET A 89 -21.61 -5.82 16.23
N THR A 90 -22.39 -5.51 15.19
CA THR A 90 -21.87 -5.18 13.85
C THR A 90 -21.01 -3.91 13.85
N ALA A 91 -21.43 -2.86 14.55
CA ALA A 91 -20.67 -1.61 14.64
C ALA A 91 -19.34 -1.85 15.36
N TYR A 92 -19.37 -2.66 16.42
CA TYR A 92 -18.18 -3.06 17.17
C TYR A 92 -17.17 -3.81 16.29
N ALA A 93 -17.62 -4.82 15.53
CA ALA A 93 -16.75 -5.58 14.62
C ALA A 93 -16.20 -4.71 13.47
N ILE A 94 -17.00 -3.77 12.95
CA ILE A 94 -16.55 -2.82 11.91
C ILE A 94 -15.43 -1.92 12.46
N ILE A 95 -15.62 -1.34 13.64
CA ILE A 95 -14.64 -0.43 14.24
C ILE A 95 -13.37 -1.17 14.59
N ALA A 96 -13.47 -2.38 15.15
CA ALA A 96 -12.32 -3.25 15.37
C ALA A 96 -11.54 -3.50 14.06
N ASN A 97 -12.24 -3.79 12.96
CA ASN A 97 -11.62 -4.02 11.65
C ASN A 97 -10.92 -2.78 11.12
N ILE A 98 -11.55 -1.60 11.25
CA ILE A 98 -10.94 -0.32 10.85
C ILE A 98 -9.68 -0.03 11.65
N ILE A 99 -9.68 -0.29 12.97
CA ILE A 99 -8.52 -0.06 13.83
C ILE A 99 -7.37 -0.98 13.42
N VAL A 100 -7.64 -2.29 13.33
CA VAL A 100 -6.62 -3.30 13.02
C VAL A 100 -6.01 -3.07 11.64
N SER A 101 -6.79 -2.63 10.65
CA SER A 101 -6.34 -2.44 9.27
C SER A 101 -6.04 -0.98 8.88
N SER A 102 -6.14 -0.02 9.82
CA SER A 102 -6.16 1.43 9.54
C SER A 102 -5.08 1.92 8.57
N LEU A 103 -3.81 1.59 8.82
CA LEU A 103 -2.69 2.00 7.97
C LEU A 103 -2.79 1.39 6.56
N MET A 104 -3.19 0.13 6.47
CA MET A 104 -3.38 -0.55 5.18
C MET A 104 -4.57 0.07 4.41
N LEU A 105 -5.70 0.26 5.09
CA LEU A 105 -6.95 0.76 4.52
C LEU A 105 -6.80 2.18 3.99
N MET A 106 -6.12 3.05 4.74
CA MET A 106 -5.93 4.45 4.34
C MET A 106 -4.92 4.60 3.20
N GLN A 107 -3.92 3.72 3.12
CA GLN A 107 -2.93 3.74 2.03
C GLN A 107 -3.39 3.00 0.77
N GLN A 108 -4.49 2.23 0.83
CA GLN A 108 -5.00 1.44 -0.31
C GLN A 108 -5.21 2.30 -1.58
N GLN A 109 -5.57 3.57 -1.40
CA GLN A 109 -5.92 4.50 -2.49
C GLN A 109 -4.71 4.79 -3.38
N PHE A 110 -3.52 4.59 -2.83
CA PHE A 110 -2.28 5.02 -3.43
C PHE A 110 -1.37 3.87 -3.88
N VAL A 111 -1.73 2.60 -3.64
CA VAL A 111 -0.84 1.43 -3.84
C VAL A 111 -0.08 1.53 -5.16
N ILE A 112 -0.73 1.42 -6.32
CA ILE A 112 -0.05 1.57 -7.62
C ILE A 112 0.18 3.04 -7.98
N ARG A 113 -0.65 3.93 -7.45
CA ARG A 113 -0.65 5.36 -7.81
C ARG A 113 0.49 6.17 -7.17
N TRP A 114 1.21 5.61 -6.20
CA TRP A 114 2.47 6.16 -5.68
C TRP A 114 3.49 6.37 -6.79
N ASP A 115 3.45 5.50 -7.79
CA ASP A 115 4.43 5.49 -8.87
C ASP A 115 3.98 6.31 -10.08
N CYS A 116 2.76 6.89 -10.08
CA CYS A 116 2.19 7.61 -11.24
C CYS A 116 3.17 8.58 -11.91
N ALA A 117 3.89 9.37 -11.11
CA ALA A 117 4.76 10.43 -11.62
C ALA A 117 6.00 9.93 -12.38
N PHE A 118 6.44 8.70 -12.10
CA PHE A 118 7.64 8.09 -12.71
C PHE A 118 7.36 6.68 -13.24
N PHE A 119 6.08 6.35 -13.45
CA PHE A 119 5.63 5.01 -13.82
C PHE A 119 6.27 4.54 -15.13
N ASP A 120 6.33 5.42 -16.14
CA ASP A 120 6.99 5.14 -17.41
C ASP A 120 8.48 4.80 -17.23
N GLY A 121 9.17 5.53 -16.36
CA GLY A 121 10.57 5.26 -16.03
C GLY A 121 10.74 3.94 -15.28
N LEU A 122 9.83 3.61 -14.36
CA LEU A 122 9.83 2.34 -13.64
C LEU A 122 9.57 1.16 -14.57
N MET A 123 8.66 1.33 -15.55
CA MET A 123 8.31 0.31 -16.53
C MET A 123 9.38 0.11 -17.62
N ALA A 124 10.26 1.10 -17.82
CA ALA A 124 11.42 1.01 -18.71
C ALA A 124 12.63 0.32 -18.04
N GLN A 125 12.64 0.20 -16.72
CA GLN A 125 13.67 -0.56 -16.01
C GLN A 125 13.44 -2.07 -16.14
N ALA A 126 14.48 -2.86 -15.90
CA ALA A 126 14.44 -4.33 -15.92
C ALA A 126 13.73 -4.92 -14.66
N ILE A 127 12.58 -4.36 -14.28
CA ILE A 127 11.76 -4.84 -13.16
C ILE A 127 10.62 -5.71 -13.73
N THR A 128 10.62 -6.99 -13.37
CA THR A 128 9.52 -7.89 -13.74
C THR A 128 8.23 -7.47 -13.03
N SER A 129 7.08 -7.57 -13.73
CA SER A 129 5.75 -7.36 -13.14
C SER A 129 5.53 -8.14 -11.83
N ARG A 130 6.12 -9.33 -11.75
CA ARG A 130 6.10 -10.18 -10.54
C ARG A 130 6.80 -9.53 -9.34
N THR A 131 7.96 -8.96 -9.57
CA THR A 131 8.74 -8.28 -8.53
C THR A 131 8.00 -7.02 -8.05
N TYR A 132 7.42 -6.27 -8.98
CA TYR A 132 6.64 -5.06 -8.68
C TYR A 132 5.38 -5.34 -7.83
N ILE A 133 4.57 -6.34 -8.22
CA ILE A 133 3.39 -6.71 -7.44
C ILE A 133 3.78 -7.29 -6.08
N ARG A 134 4.88 -8.07 -6.02
CA ARG A 134 5.39 -8.61 -4.76
C ARG A 134 5.87 -7.51 -3.81
N SER A 135 6.51 -6.44 -4.29
CA SER A 135 6.92 -5.33 -3.41
C SER A 135 5.71 -4.61 -2.83
N HIS A 136 4.66 -4.37 -3.62
CA HIS A 136 3.41 -3.77 -3.13
C HIS A 136 2.70 -4.66 -2.10
N TYR A 137 2.66 -5.96 -2.34
CA TYR A 137 2.13 -6.94 -1.37
C TYR A 137 2.87 -6.87 -0.03
N ILE A 138 4.21 -6.85 -0.04
CA ILE A 138 5.02 -6.78 1.17
C ILE A 138 4.76 -5.47 1.92
N ILE A 139 4.63 -4.35 1.21
CA ILE A 139 4.33 -3.05 1.83
C ILE A 139 2.97 -3.06 2.52
N LEU A 140 1.93 -3.55 1.86
CA LEU A 140 0.60 -3.67 2.46
C LEU A 140 0.63 -4.57 3.71
N MET A 141 1.37 -5.68 3.66
CA MET A 141 1.52 -6.57 4.81
C MET A 141 2.28 -5.92 5.97
N ILE A 142 3.32 -5.13 5.69
CA ILE A 142 4.03 -4.32 6.70
C ILE A 142 3.09 -3.30 7.32
N LEU A 143 2.27 -2.61 6.52
CA LEU A 143 1.31 -1.62 7.02
C LEU A 143 0.24 -2.26 7.92
N ASN A 144 -0.29 -3.41 7.51
CA ASN A 144 -1.25 -4.16 8.32
C ASN A 144 -0.63 -4.66 9.64
N ALA A 145 0.58 -5.23 9.59
CA ALA A 145 1.31 -5.67 10.78
C ALA A 145 1.65 -4.51 11.72
N THR A 146 2.06 -3.36 11.17
CA THR A 146 2.32 -2.16 11.97
C THR A 146 1.05 -1.66 12.66
N SER A 147 -0.08 -1.67 11.95
CA SER A 147 -1.38 -1.26 12.51
C SER A 147 -1.83 -2.20 13.63
N PHE A 148 -1.65 -3.50 13.46
CA PHE A 148 -1.93 -4.49 14.50
C PHE A 148 -1.03 -4.34 15.73
N ILE A 149 0.28 -4.09 15.54
CA ILE A 149 1.20 -3.82 16.67
C ILE A 149 0.76 -2.55 17.41
N LEU A 150 0.36 -1.51 16.68
CA LEU A 150 -0.15 -0.27 17.26
C LEU A 150 -1.51 -0.46 17.96
N SER A 151 -2.28 -1.50 17.60
CA SER A 151 -3.54 -1.84 18.28
C SER A 151 -3.34 -2.74 19.51
N THR A 152 -2.12 -3.18 19.83
CA THR A 152 -1.85 -4.00 21.02
C THR A 152 -2.29 -3.37 22.36
N PRO A 153 -2.27 -2.04 22.58
CA PRO A 153 -2.76 -1.46 23.83
C PRO A 153 -4.24 -1.78 24.11
N TYR A 154 -5.03 -2.08 23.08
CA TYR A 154 -6.44 -2.48 23.22
C TYR A 154 -6.62 -3.85 23.90
N PHE A 155 -5.58 -4.69 23.92
CA PHE A 155 -5.67 -6.04 24.50
C PHE A 155 -5.86 -6.00 26.02
N LEU A 156 -5.52 -4.89 26.66
CA LEU A 156 -5.73 -4.68 28.10
C LEU A 156 -7.21 -4.47 28.48
N MET A 157 -8.08 -4.22 27.50
CA MET A 157 -9.51 -3.93 27.72
C MET A 157 -10.38 -5.19 27.81
N GLY A 158 -9.88 -6.36 27.40
CA GLY A 158 -10.59 -7.63 27.52
C GLY A 158 -10.10 -8.69 26.53
N GLU A 159 -10.26 -9.96 26.90
CA GLU A 159 -9.83 -11.10 26.06
C GLU A 159 -10.58 -11.18 24.73
N GLU A 160 -11.86 -10.81 24.71
CA GLU A 160 -12.69 -10.80 23.50
C GLU A 160 -12.10 -9.89 22.41
N ILE A 161 -11.54 -8.75 22.79
CA ILE A 161 -10.89 -7.81 21.85
C ILE A 161 -9.65 -8.44 21.23
N VAL A 162 -8.91 -9.25 22.01
CA VAL A 162 -7.68 -9.92 21.55
C VAL A 162 -8.01 -10.91 20.44
N TYR A 163 -8.98 -11.80 20.67
CA TYR A 163 -9.38 -12.81 19.68
C TYR A 163 -9.96 -12.16 18.42
N LEU A 164 -10.80 -11.14 18.58
CA LEU A 164 -11.34 -10.37 17.48
C LEU A 164 -10.23 -9.69 16.65
N HIS A 165 -9.27 -9.01 17.29
CA HIS A 165 -8.18 -8.33 16.60
C HIS A 165 -7.27 -9.31 15.86
N ILE A 166 -6.94 -10.45 16.47
CA ILE A 166 -6.12 -11.48 15.82
C ILE A 166 -6.85 -12.05 14.60
N SER A 167 -8.14 -12.35 14.73
CA SER A 167 -8.97 -12.87 13.63
C SER A 167 -9.01 -11.89 12.44
N LEU A 168 -9.29 -10.62 12.72
CA LEU A 168 -9.34 -9.57 11.71
C LEU A 168 -7.97 -9.28 11.10
N PHE A 169 -6.90 -9.36 11.89
CA PHE A 169 -5.53 -9.22 11.39
C PHE A 169 -5.18 -10.30 10.37
N LEU A 170 -5.49 -11.56 10.67
CA LEU A 170 -5.28 -12.70 9.78
C LEU A 170 -6.11 -12.56 8.50
N TRP A 171 -7.38 -12.18 8.64
CA TRP A 171 -8.26 -11.91 7.50
C TRP A 171 -7.69 -10.83 6.56
N ASN A 172 -7.27 -9.69 7.12
CA ASN A 172 -6.71 -8.59 6.34
C ASN A 172 -5.35 -8.95 5.71
N SER A 173 -4.52 -9.73 6.40
CA SER A 173 -3.23 -10.19 5.88
C SER A 173 -3.38 -11.15 4.70
N GLY A 174 -4.38 -12.03 4.75
CA GLY A 174 -4.70 -12.96 3.67
C GLY A 174 -5.55 -12.32 2.57
N ILE A 175 -6.85 -12.17 2.85
CA ILE A 175 -7.85 -11.76 1.85
C ILE A 175 -7.75 -10.26 1.57
N GLY A 176 -7.71 -9.43 2.60
CA GLY A 176 -7.72 -7.96 2.45
C GLY A 176 -6.58 -7.46 1.57
N THR A 177 -5.35 -7.94 1.84
CA THR A 177 -4.15 -7.54 1.10
C THR A 177 -4.22 -7.95 -0.37
N ILE A 178 -4.64 -9.19 -0.66
CA ILE A 178 -4.78 -9.68 -2.04
C ILE A 178 -5.89 -8.94 -2.78
N PHE A 179 -7.02 -8.67 -2.11
CA PHE A 179 -8.14 -7.94 -2.69
C PHE A 179 -7.75 -6.50 -3.05
N ILE A 180 -7.13 -5.76 -2.11
CA ILE A 180 -6.63 -4.41 -2.36
C ILE A 180 -5.67 -4.40 -3.55
N LEU A 181 -4.72 -5.34 -3.59
CA LEU A 181 -3.72 -5.42 -4.65
C LEU A 181 -4.34 -5.72 -6.02
N LEU A 182 -5.33 -6.61 -6.05
CA LEU A 182 -6.08 -6.94 -7.26
C LEU A 182 -6.83 -5.71 -7.80
N MET A 183 -7.58 -5.04 -6.92
CA MET A 183 -8.39 -3.89 -7.31
C MET A 183 -7.55 -2.65 -7.63
N ALA A 184 -6.40 -2.49 -6.99
CA ALA A 184 -5.45 -1.42 -7.31
C ALA A 184 -5.01 -1.47 -8.78
N CYS A 185 -4.97 -2.66 -9.41
CA CYS A 185 -4.67 -2.81 -10.84
C CYS A 185 -5.70 -2.13 -11.76
N PHE A 186 -6.90 -1.84 -11.27
CA PHE A 186 -7.97 -1.16 -12.01
C PHE A 186 -8.09 0.32 -11.63
N ASN A 187 -7.30 0.79 -10.66
CA ASN A 187 -7.36 2.15 -10.17
C ASN A 187 -6.60 3.12 -11.09
N LYS A 188 -7.31 3.56 -12.12
CA LYS A 188 -6.82 4.53 -13.12
C LYS A 188 -6.88 5.96 -12.58
N GLY A 189 -5.98 6.80 -13.09
CA GLY A 189 -5.95 8.23 -12.81
C GLY A 189 -4.63 8.68 -12.17
N TYR A 190 -4.07 9.76 -12.69
CA TYR A 190 -2.89 10.39 -12.11
C TYR A 190 -3.19 10.90 -10.69
N ILE A 191 -2.20 10.86 -9.81
CA ILE A 191 -2.21 11.57 -8.53
C ILE A 191 -0.93 12.40 -8.44
N GLU A 192 -1.08 13.68 -8.16
CA GLU A 192 0.05 14.50 -7.77
C GLU A 192 0.42 14.23 -6.30
N VAL A 193 1.31 13.25 -6.09
CA VAL A 193 1.74 12.82 -4.74
C VAL A 193 2.51 13.94 -4.01
N MET A 194 3.19 14.81 -4.77
CA MET A 194 3.98 15.94 -4.23
C MET A 194 3.19 17.25 -4.09
N SER A 195 1.87 17.23 -4.32
CA SER A 195 1.05 18.44 -4.22
C SER A 195 1.14 19.06 -2.83
N ARG A 196 1.16 20.39 -2.76
CA ARG A 196 1.27 21.15 -1.50
C ARG A 196 -0.04 21.15 -0.70
N SER A 197 -1.17 20.89 -1.37
CA SER A 197 -2.49 20.87 -0.78
C SER A 197 -2.78 19.53 -0.09
N VAL A 198 -3.18 19.60 1.18
CA VAL A 198 -3.61 18.44 1.97
C VAL A 198 -5.03 18.01 1.61
N MET A 199 -5.85 18.94 1.11
CA MET A 199 -7.26 18.74 0.77
C MET A 199 -7.47 18.78 -0.76
N ASN A 200 -6.67 18.01 -1.50
CA ASN A 200 -6.90 17.83 -2.92
C ASN A 200 -7.64 16.51 -3.15
N GLN A 201 -8.96 16.58 -3.38
CA GLN A 201 -9.79 15.42 -3.71
C GLN A 201 -9.53 14.89 -5.14
N GLN A 202 -8.59 15.49 -5.89
CA GLN A 202 -8.08 14.88 -7.12
C GLN A 202 -7.57 13.46 -6.82
N GLY A 203 -8.28 12.49 -7.41
CA GLY A 203 -7.97 11.08 -7.29
C GLY A 203 -8.85 10.26 -6.36
N THR A 204 -9.92 10.80 -5.75
CA THR A 204 -10.96 9.96 -5.11
C THR A 204 -11.79 9.29 -6.20
N SER A 205 -11.25 8.22 -6.77
CA SER A 205 -11.92 7.44 -7.80
C SER A 205 -13.03 6.60 -7.17
N MET A 206 -14.10 6.35 -7.91
CA MET A 206 -15.13 5.37 -7.51
C MET A 206 -14.51 4.00 -7.20
N VAL A 207 -13.38 3.68 -7.85
CA VAL A 207 -12.58 2.49 -7.55
C VAL A 207 -12.06 2.50 -6.10
N ASN A 208 -11.64 3.64 -5.54
CA ASN A 208 -11.16 3.70 -4.15
C ASN A 208 -12.27 3.35 -3.16
N ILE A 209 -13.49 3.82 -3.40
CA ILE A 209 -14.66 3.51 -2.57
C ILE A 209 -15.01 2.03 -2.72
N LEU A 210 -14.96 1.51 -3.95
CA LEU A 210 -15.17 0.10 -4.26
C LEU A 210 -14.13 -0.83 -3.62
N ILE A 211 -12.94 -0.32 -3.29
CA ILE A 211 -11.93 -1.07 -2.52
C ILE A 211 -12.18 -0.93 -1.02
N ALA A 212 -12.48 0.29 -0.54
CA ALA A 212 -12.63 0.58 0.88
C ALA A 212 -13.80 -0.18 1.49
N LEU A 213 -14.98 -0.08 0.87
CA LEU A 213 -16.21 -0.63 1.42
C LEU A 213 -16.13 -2.15 1.64
N PRO A 214 -15.71 -2.98 0.66
CA PRO A 214 -15.60 -4.41 0.89
C PRO A 214 -14.53 -4.76 1.93
N THR A 215 -13.39 -4.07 1.91
CA THR A 215 -12.31 -4.31 2.88
C THR A 215 -12.78 -4.00 4.32
N MET A 216 -13.58 -2.94 4.49
CA MET A 216 -14.14 -2.54 5.77
C MET A 216 -15.28 -3.45 6.24
N MET A 217 -16.16 -3.90 5.33
CA MET A 217 -17.43 -4.53 5.71
C MET A 217 -17.46 -6.04 5.60
N VAL A 218 -16.72 -6.67 4.67
CA VAL A 218 -16.86 -8.10 4.42
C VAL A 218 -16.51 -8.95 5.65
N ALA A 219 -15.39 -8.66 6.31
CA ALA A 219 -14.98 -9.43 7.49
C ALA A 219 -15.98 -9.25 8.66
N PRO A 220 -16.36 -8.01 9.06
CA PRO A 220 -17.35 -7.81 10.12
C PRO A 220 -18.72 -8.40 9.82
N VAL A 221 -19.22 -8.26 8.59
CA VAL A 221 -20.52 -8.83 8.21
C VAL A 221 -20.47 -10.35 8.27
N LEU A 222 -19.41 -10.97 7.75
CA LEU A 222 -19.22 -12.41 7.83
C LEU A 222 -19.13 -12.88 9.29
N LEU A 223 -18.48 -12.11 10.16
CA LEU A 223 -18.37 -12.42 11.58
C LEU A 223 -19.74 -12.43 12.25
N VAL A 224 -20.54 -11.41 12.01
CA VAL A 224 -21.91 -11.34 12.53
C VAL A 224 -22.71 -12.53 12.00
N VAL A 225 -22.70 -12.81 10.70
CA VAL A 225 -23.42 -13.95 10.12
C VAL A 225 -23.01 -15.29 10.75
N LEU A 226 -21.71 -15.54 10.94
CA LEU A 226 -21.23 -16.75 11.59
C LEU A 226 -21.63 -16.82 13.07
N LYS A 227 -21.65 -15.68 13.77
CA LYS A 227 -22.14 -15.60 15.15
C LYS A 227 -23.65 -15.87 15.25
N TRP A 228 -24.45 -15.55 14.23
CA TRP A 228 -25.87 -15.95 14.22
C TRP A 228 -26.05 -17.48 14.12
N LEU A 229 -25.09 -18.17 13.52
CA LEU A 229 -25.11 -19.62 13.30
C LEU A 229 -24.38 -20.42 14.40
N THR A 230 -23.50 -19.77 15.16
CA THR A 230 -22.53 -20.42 16.07
C THR A 230 -22.21 -19.52 17.27
N ASP A 231 -21.27 -19.92 18.14
CA ASP A 231 -20.77 -19.05 19.22
C ASP A 231 -19.77 -17.98 18.73
N THR A 232 -19.64 -16.88 19.49
CA THR A 232 -18.72 -15.76 19.20
C THR A 232 -17.28 -16.23 18.99
N ARG A 233 -16.76 -17.07 19.88
CA ARG A 233 -15.38 -17.57 19.78
C ARG A 233 -15.18 -18.44 18.54
N THR A 234 -16.18 -19.24 18.20
CA THR A 234 -16.13 -20.12 17.02
C THR A 234 -16.15 -19.29 15.73
N ALA A 235 -16.95 -18.23 15.68
CA ALA A 235 -17.01 -17.31 14.54
C ALA A 235 -15.65 -16.60 14.31
N GLU A 236 -15.05 -16.07 15.37
CA GLU A 236 -13.74 -15.40 15.32
C GLU A 236 -12.63 -16.34 14.87
N ILE A 237 -12.55 -17.55 15.44
CA ILE A 237 -11.56 -18.55 15.05
C ILE A 237 -11.74 -18.95 13.58
N THR A 238 -12.98 -19.14 13.14
CA THR A 238 -13.28 -19.51 11.74
C THR A 238 -12.80 -18.45 10.76
N ILE A 239 -13.04 -17.17 11.04
CA ILE A 239 -12.57 -16.06 10.20
C ILE A 239 -11.05 -15.97 10.18
N GLY A 240 -10.42 -16.14 11.35
CA GLY A 240 -8.96 -16.15 11.46
C GLY A 240 -8.35 -17.29 10.66
N LEU A 241 -8.94 -18.49 10.72
CA LEU A 241 -8.51 -19.66 9.94
C LEU A 241 -8.68 -19.46 8.44
N ILE A 242 -9.81 -18.90 7.99
CA ILE A 242 -10.02 -18.59 6.56
C ILE A 242 -8.94 -17.60 6.08
N GLY A 243 -8.70 -16.54 6.86
CA GLY A 243 -7.64 -15.57 6.58
C GLY A 243 -6.26 -16.20 6.50
N LEU A 244 -5.95 -17.10 7.44
CA LEU A 244 -4.69 -17.83 7.50
C LEU A 244 -4.50 -18.76 6.30
N ILE A 245 -5.54 -19.51 5.89
CA ILE A 245 -5.50 -20.39 4.72
C ILE A 245 -5.17 -19.56 3.47
N VAL A 246 -5.86 -18.44 3.26
CA VAL A 246 -5.61 -17.55 2.12
C VAL A 246 -4.20 -16.95 2.17
N LEU A 247 -3.72 -16.58 3.37
CA LEU A 247 -2.36 -16.10 3.56
C LEU A 247 -1.33 -17.16 3.18
N MET A 248 -1.55 -18.44 3.51
CA MET A 248 -0.68 -19.54 3.08
C MET A 248 -0.71 -19.72 1.55
N MET A 249 -1.88 -19.48 0.93
CA MET A 249 -2.08 -19.51 -0.53
C MET A 249 -1.64 -18.23 -1.26
N HIS A 250 -0.86 -17.35 -0.63
CA HIS A 250 -0.43 -16.08 -1.25
C HIS A 250 0.33 -16.28 -2.58
N LYS A 251 1.11 -17.36 -2.77
CA LYS A 251 1.90 -17.59 -4.00
C LYS A 251 1.04 -17.66 -5.28
N PRO A 252 0.06 -18.57 -5.40
CA PRO A 252 -0.80 -18.62 -6.59
C PRO A 252 -1.65 -17.36 -6.76
N LEU A 253 -2.10 -16.74 -5.67
CA LEU A 253 -2.88 -15.51 -5.69
C LEU A 253 -2.06 -14.33 -6.22
N LEU A 254 -0.80 -14.18 -5.78
CA LEU A 254 0.11 -13.18 -6.31
C LEU A 254 0.39 -13.41 -7.79
N ASN A 255 0.56 -14.67 -8.21
CA ASN A 255 0.71 -14.98 -9.64
C ASN A 255 -0.54 -14.59 -10.46
N PHE A 256 -1.74 -14.71 -9.88
CA PHE A 256 -2.96 -14.19 -10.49
C PHE A 256 -2.95 -12.66 -10.58
N CYS A 257 -2.68 -11.96 -9.47
CA CYS A 257 -2.55 -10.49 -9.45
C CYS A 257 -1.53 -10.01 -10.48
N THR A 258 -0.40 -10.70 -10.65
CA THR A 258 0.61 -10.33 -11.64
C THR A 258 0.14 -10.46 -13.08
N ARG A 259 -0.70 -11.45 -13.39
CA ARG A 259 -1.30 -11.61 -14.72
C ARG A 259 -2.29 -10.48 -14.99
N VAL A 260 -3.12 -10.15 -14.01
CA VAL A 260 -4.08 -9.04 -14.09
C VAL A 260 -3.34 -7.70 -14.27
N PHE A 261 -2.32 -7.43 -13.45
CA PHE A 261 -1.49 -6.25 -13.59
C PHE A 261 -0.82 -6.17 -14.97
N SER A 262 -0.27 -7.28 -15.48
CA SER A 262 0.38 -7.29 -16.79
C SER A 262 -0.58 -6.94 -17.92
N ARG A 263 -1.87 -7.32 -17.80
CA ARG A 263 -2.92 -6.93 -18.76
C ARG A 263 -3.29 -5.45 -18.63
N GLN A 264 -3.38 -4.93 -17.41
CA GLN A 264 -3.77 -3.54 -17.15
C GLN A 264 -2.63 -2.53 -17.26
N LYS A 265 -1.37 -2.98 -17.29
CA LYS A 265 -0.17 -2.13 -17.27
C LYS A 265 -0.20 -1.01 -18.31
N HIS A 266 -0.63 -1.31 -19.53
CA HIS A 266 -0.68 -0.31 -20.61
C HIS A 266 -1.76 0.75 -20.37
N ALA A 267 -2.96 0.31 -19.98
CA ALA A 267 -4.05 1.22 -19.64
C ALA A 267 -3.73 2.10 -18.41
N LEU A 268 -2.97 1.58 -17.45
CA LEU A 268 -2.46 2.35 -16.31
C LEU A 268 -1.45 3.41 -16.77
N ALA A 269 -0.48 3.02 -17.61
CA ALA A 269 0.52 3.95 -18.15
C ALA A 269 -0.13 5.10 -18.93
N GLU A 270 -1.08 4.79 -19.81
CA GLU A 270 -1.85 5.79 -20.56
C GLU A 270 -2.60 6.73 -19.63
N SER A 271 -3.35 6.17 -18.67
CA SER A 271 -4.11 6.98 -17.72
C SER A 271 -3.24 7.88 -16.83
N PHE A 272 -2.00 7.49 -16.54
CA PHE A 272 -1.08 8.32 -15.76
C PHE A 272 -0.43 9.46 -16.57
N ARG A 273 -0.42 9.36 -17.90
CA ARG A 273 0.03 10.44 -18.79
C ARG A 273 -1.02 11.53 -18.95
N GLU A 274 -2.30 11.17 -18.85
CA GLU A 274 -3.41 12.11 -18.80
C GLU A 274 -3.41 12.87 -17.46
N ARG A 275 -2.65 13.98 -17.40
CA ARG A 275 -2.66 14.92 -16.27
C ARG A 275 -3.94 15.75 -16.32
N LYS A 276 -5.02 15.24 -15.75
CA LYS A 276 -6.24 15.99 -15.46
C LYS A 276 -6.25 16.47 -14.01
#